data_AF-A0A366HZE1-F1
#
_entry.id   AF-A0A366HZE1-F1
#
_cell.length_a   1.000
_cell.length_b   1.000
_cell.length_c   1.000
_cell.angle_alpha   90.00
_cell.angle_beta   90.00
_cell.angle_gamma   90.00
#
_symmetry.space_group_name_H-M   'P 1'
#
loop_
_entity.id
_entity.type
_entity.pdbx_description
1 polymer ?
#
loop_
_entity_poly.entity_id
_entity_poly.type
_entity_poly.pdbx_seq_one_letter_code
_entity_poly.pdbx_strand_id
1 'polypeptide(L)' 'MENVEQYSSGNLFMIEEIDAENNVLCIANYILDKKAKVSVTDEQIEFYAITFDETIKRNMFLFVEYDEKRGVIIGK' A
#
# COMPACT_ATOMS: atom_id res chain seq x y z
N MET A 1 30.86 -15.83 -4.52
CA MET A 1 29.41 -16.09 -4.50
C MET A 1 28.80 -15.00 -3.65
N GLU A 2 28.39 -13.91 -4.29
CA GLU A 2 27.67 -12.84 -3.60
C GLU A 2 26.27 -13.36 -3.31
N ASN A 3 25.92 -13.42 -2.02
CA ASN A 3 24.54 -13.58 -1.58
C ASN A 3 23.78 -12.34 -2.02
N VAL A 4 23.16 -12.40 -3.20
CA VAL A 4 22.14 -11.43 -3.58
C VAL A 4 20.97 -11.72 -2.66
N GLU A 5 20.89 -10.98 -1.55
CA GLU A 5 19.70 -10.92 -0.71
C GLU A 5 18.51 -10.76 -1.65
N GLN A 6 17.61 -11.74 -1.56
CA GLN A 6 16.45 -11.88 -2.42
C GLN A 6 15.50 -10.74 -2.03
N TYR A 7 15.72 -9.55 -2.60
CA TYR A 7 14.81 -8.42 -2.50
C TYR A 7 13.43 -8.94 -2.86
N SER A 8 12.55 -9.06 -1.85
CA SER A 8 11.14 -9.23 -2.12
C SER A 8 10.73 -8.01 -2.93
N SER A 9 10.49 -8.20 -4.22
CA SER A 9 10.18 -7.13 -5.16
C SER A 9 8.77 -6.65 -4.87
N GLY A 10 8.64 -5.80 -3.86
CA GLY A 10 7.43 -5.04 -3.63
C GLY A 10 7.13 -4.23 -4.89
N ASN A 11 5.94 -4.42 -5.45
CA ASN A 11 5.47 -3.56 -6.53
C ASN A 11 4.82 -2.32 -5.91
N LEU A 12 4.92 -1.19 -6.58
CA LEU A 12 4.26 0.03 -6.14
C LEU A 12 2.76 -0.03 -6.52
N PHE A 13 1.88 0.20 -5.56
CA PHE A 13 0.43 0.31 -5.78
C PHE A 13 -0.06 1.66 -5.27
N MET A 14 -1.02 2.25 -5.97
CA MET A 14 -1.77 3.41 -5.51
C MET A 14 -2.83 2.97 -4.51
N ILE A 15 -3.03 3.71 -3.42
CA ILE A 15 -4.22 3.54 -2.58
C ILE A 15 -5.41 4.18 -3.30
N GLU A 16 -6.43 3.38 -3.62
CA GLU A 16 -7.69 3.86 -4.24
C GLU A 16 -8.75 4.20 -3.18
N GLU A 17 -8.80 3.41 -2.10
CA GLU A 17 -9.82 3.53 -1.06
C GLU A 17 -9.27 3.01 0.28
N ILE A 18 -9.75 3.62 1.37
CA ILE A 18 -9.45 3.24 2.75
C ILE A 18 -10.76 2.85 3.43
N ASP A 19 -10.89 1.57 3.77
CA ASP A 19 -11.98 1.04 4.59
C ASP A 19 -11.49 1.01 6.05
N ALA A 20 -11.68 2.13 6.73
CA ALA A 20 -11.25 2.33 8.10
C ALA A 20 -12.06 1.49 9.11
N GLU A 21 -13.29 1.11 8.77
CA GLU A 21 -14.12 0.28 9.65
C GLU A 21 -13.61 -1.15 9.74
N ASN A 22 -13.01 -1.66 8.65
CA ASN A 22 -12.50 -3.03 8.56
C ASN A 22 -10.97 -3.13 8.56
N ASN A 23 -10.25 -2.01 8.73
CA ASN A 23 -8.79 -1.92 8.65
C ASN A 23 -8.23 -2.46 7.32
N VAL A 24 -8.83 -2.07 6.20
CA VAL A 24 -8.45 -2.55 4.86
C VAL A 24 -8.08 -1.38 3.94
N LEU A 25 -6.96 -1.54 3.24
CA LEU A 25 -6.60 -0.71 2.09
C LEU A 25 -6.99 -1.40 0.79
N CYS A 26 -7.68 -0.68 -0.08
CA CYS A 26 -7.87 -1.09 -1.47
C CYS A 26 -6.78 -0.42 -2.32
N ILE A 27 -5.92 -1.23 -2.94
CA ILE A 27 -4.75 -0.75 -3.68
C ILE A 27 -4.77 -1.22 -5.14
N ALA A 28 -4.27 -0.41 -6.06
CA ALA A 28 -4.22 -0.71 -7.49
C ALA A 28 -2.86 -0.40 -8.11
N ASN A 29 -2.39 -1.28 -8.99
CA ASN A 29 -1.26 -1.05 -9.88
C ASN A 29 -1.78 -1.07 -11.32
N TYR A 30 -1.91 0.11 -11.92
CA TYR A 30 -2.46 0.24 -13.27
C TYR A 30 -1.48 -0.11 -14.39
N ILE A 31 -0.18 -0.20 -14.10
CA ILE A 31 0.81 -0.65 -15.09
C ILE A 31 0.65 -2.16 -15.34
N LEU A 32 0.36 -2.91 -14.27
CA LEU A 32 0.21 -4.36 -14.30
C LEU A 32 -1.26 -4.81 -14.31
N ASP A 33 -2.21 -3.88 -14.34
CA ASP A 33 -3.66 -4.12 -14.24
C ASP A 33 -4.04 -5.03 -13.05
N LYS A 34 -3.55 -4.68 -11.86
CA LYS A 34 -3.77 -5.44 -10.62
C LYS A 34 -4.48 -4.62 -9.56
N LYS A 35 -5.30 -5.28 -8.76
CA LYS A 35 -5.92 -4.74 -7.54
C LYS A 35 -5.78 -5.72 -6.38
N ALA A 36 -5.65 -5.19 -5.18
CA ALA A 36 -5.60 -5.99 -3.95
C ALA A 36 -6.31 -5.28 -2.79
N LYS A 37 -6.78 -6.09 -1.84
CA LYS A 37 -7.24 -5.63 -0.53
C LYS A 37 -6.25 -6.10 0.51
N VAL A 38 -5.74 -5.18 1.32
CA VAL A 38 -4.69 -5.46 2.30
C VAL A 38 -5.17 -5.08 3.69
N SER A 39 -5.24 -6.06 4.58
CA SER A 39 -5.51 -5.81 6.00
C SER A 39 -4.27 -5.19 6.66
N VAL A 40 -4.50 -4.15 7.45
CA VAL A 40 -3.46 -3.42 8.17
C VAL A 40 -3.81 -3.30 9.66
N THR A 41 -2.89 -2.83 10.48
CA THR A 41 -3.17 -2.56 11.90
C THR A 41 -3.98 -1.26 12.08
N ASP A 42 -4.61 -1.07 13.24
CA ASP A 42 -5.32 0.18 13.57
C ASP A 42 -4.40 1.41 13.42
N GLU A 43 -3.16 1.34 13.93
CA GLU A 43 -2.17 2.42 13.78
C GLU A 43 -1.88 2.73 12.30
N GLN A 44 -1.80 1.71 11.46
CA GLN A 44 -1.55 1.89 10.04
C GLN A 44 -2.76 2.49 9.33
N ILE A 45 -3.97 2.04 9.63
CA ILE A 45 -5.16 2.58 8.97
C ILE A 45 -5.34 4.07 9.32
N GLU A 46 -5.07 4.45 10.57
CA GLU A 46 -5.12 5.85 11.01
C GLU A 46 -4.08 6.69 10.26
N PHE A 47 -2.83 6.21 10.20
CA PHE A 47 -1.77 6.86 9.44
C PHE A 47 -2.13 7.06 7.97
N TYR A 48 -2.64 6.02 7.31
CA TYR A 48 -3.00 6.11 5.90
C TYR A 48 -4.21 7.01 5.67
N ALA A 49 -5.22 6.99 6.55
CA ALA A 49 -6.39 7.85 6.45
C ALA A 49 -5.99 9.34 6.49
N ILE A 50 -5.16 9.72 7.47
CA ILE A 50 -4.65 11.09 7.60
C ILE A 50 -3.82 11.47 6.36
N THR A 51 -2.88 10.61 5.97
CA THR A 51 -1.99 10.87 4.83
C THR A 51 -2.76 10.98 3.52
N PHE A 52 -3.78 10.14 3.32
CA PHE A 52 -4.63 10.16 2.13
C PHE A 52 -5.39 11.48 2.02
N ASP A 53 -6.03 11.93 3.10
CA ASP A 53 -6.72 13.22 3.16
C ASP A 53 -5.79 14.40 2.84
N GLU A 54 -4.57 14.41 3.38
CA GLU A 54 -3.57 15.44 3.08
C GLU A 54 -3.12 15.40 1.61
N THR A 55 -2.98 14.20 1.05
CA THR A 55 -2.54 13.98 -0.33
C THR A 55 -3.62 14.46 -1.31
N ILE A 56 -4.90 14.17 -1.06
CA ILE A 56 -6.03 14.65 -1.86
C ILE A 56 -6.13 16.17 -1.81
N LYS A 57 -5.96 16.80 -0.64
CA LYS A 57 -5.95 18.28 -0.49
C LYS A 57 -4.84 18.93 -1.34
N ARG A 58 -3.77 18.21 -1.63
CA ARG A 58 -2.64 18.65 -2.47
C ARG A 58 -2.76 18.22 -3.94
N ASN A 59 -3.87 17.57 -4.32
CA ASN A 59 -4.10 17.03 -5.66
C ASN A 59 -3.00 16.06 -6.11
N MET A 60 -2.55 15.21 -5.17
CA MET A 60 -1.52 14.19 -5.37
C MET A 60 -2.11 12.78 -5.27
N PHE A 61 -1.29 11.75 -5.52
CA PHE A 61 -1.64 10.34 -5.35
C PHE A 61 -0.76 9.71 -4.27
N LEU A 62 -1.36 8.83 -3.45
CA LEU A 62 -0.65 8.12 -2.40
C LEU A 62 -0.32 6.70 -2.87
N PHE A 63 0.95 6.32 -2.76
CA PHE A 63 1.45 5.01 -3.17
C PHE A 63 2.08 4.27 -1.99
N VAL A 64 2.02 2.95 -2.06
CA VAL A 64 2.62 2.01 -1.10
C VAL A 64 3.32 0.88 -1.84
N GLU A 65 4.41 0.37 -1.28
CA GLU A 65 5.03 -0.86 -1.76
C GLU A 65 4.28 -2.06 -1.18
N TYR A 66 3.92 -3.02 -2.03
CA TYR A 66 3.15 -4.19 -1.62
C TYR A 66 3.90 -5.48 -1.97
N ASP A 67 4.18 -6.29 -0.94
CA ASP A 67 4.64 -7.66 -1.10
C ASP A 67 3.46 -8.56 -1.43
N GLU A 68 3.21 -8.78 -2.72
CA GLU A 68 2.10 -9.63 -3.19
C GLU A 68 2.20 -11.08 -2.65
N LYS A 69 3.41 -11.59 -2.40
CA LYS A 69 3.60 -12.97 -1.93
C LYS A 69 3.21 -13.11 -0.47
N ARG A 70 3.52 -12.10 0.34
CA ARG A 70 3.26 -12.10 1.79
C ARG A 70 1.94 -11.43 2.17
N GLY A 71 1.34 -10.69 1.25
CA GLY A 71 0.10 -9.96 1.50
C GLY A 71 0.28 -8.78 2.46
N VAL A 72 1.45 -8.11 2.44
CA VAL A 72 1.76 -7.02 3.38
C VAL A 72 2.32 -5.79 2.66
N ILE A 73 2.04 -4.61 3.20
CA ILE A 73 2.70 -3.37 2.81
C ILE A 73 4.14 -3.37 3.33
N ILE A 74 5.10 -2.99 2.48
CA ILE A 74 6.54 -2.88 2.78
C ILE A 74 6.90 -1.41 2.96
N GLY A 75 7.83 -1.12 3.89
CA GLY A 75 8.28 0.23 4.19
C GLY A 75 7.39 0.91 5.23
N LYS A 76 7.92 1.04 6.44
CA LYS A 76 7.44 1.94 7.49
C LYS A 76 8.57 2.90 7.82
#